data_AF-A0A3D5D5W2-F1
#
_entry.id   AF-A0A3D5D5W2-F1
#
_cell.length_a   1.000
_cell.length_b   1.000
_cell.length_c   1.000
_cell.angle_alpha   90.00
_cell.angle_beta   90.00
_cell.angle_gamma   90.00
#
_symmetry.space_group_name_H-M   'P 1'
#
loop_
_entity.id
_entity.type
_entity.pdbx_description
1 polymer ?
#
loop_
_entity_poly.entity_id
_entity_poly.type
_entity_poly.pdbx_seq_one_letter_code
_entity_poly.pdbx_strand_id
1 'polypeptide(L)'
;SSHGYSTGDAVTIYSPGTVPGGLATGTTYYVSVTSSTSFTLHTTKANAEAATSAVDVTSAQTGDVYFLDNSPQTATVTVKSDTDKIKTTIGEFVSAINKVQSMVTSATASSTDADGKVTLGVLAGESLVADISRELRNKAVGDVSGITSTIKRLESIGYSTSGYSNQITLKDEATLDETLRDNMGQLKTLFTTTTHGLGNTFYTYLDNLLDDDGSLATTQKNMTDQVDDITEQIAAHERRVKSNREALIRNFVAMEEAQAKVNQQMSFLASRFGGGK
;
A
#
# COMPACT_ATOMS: atom_id res chain seq x y z
N SER A 1 38.30 -46.94 -4.68
CA SER A 1 37.31 -47.72 -5.45
C SER A 1 36.43 -46.73 -6.21
N SER A 2 35.87 -47.11 -7.37
CA SER A 2 34.95 -46.23 -8.12
C SER A 2 33.60 -46.03 -7.40
N HIS A 3 33.26 -46.92 -6.47
CA HIS A 3 32.06 -46.88 -5.64
C HIS A 3 32.25 -46.21 -4.27
N GLY A 4 33.46 -45.74 -3.93
CA GLY A 4 33.73 -44.99 -2.69
C GLY A 4 33.74 -45.78 -1.37
N TYR A 5 33.16 -46.98 -1.31
CA TYR A 5 33.16 -47.83 -0.11
C TYR A 5 34.49 -48.55 0.18
N SER A 6 34.69 -48.85 1.47
CA SER A 6 35.70 -49.72 2.05
C SER A 6 35.06 -50.97 2.69
N THR A 7 35.80 -52.06 2.80
CA THR A 7 35.31 -53.27 3.48
C THR A 7 35.05 -52.97 4.96
N GLY A 8 33.85 -53.33 5.44
CA GLY A 8 33.37 -53.05 6.79
C GLY A 8 32.53 -51.79 6.92
N ASP A 9 32.37 -51.00 5.85
CA ASP A 9 31.49 -49.83 5.85
C ASP A 9 30.02 -50.25 6.04
N ALA A 10 29.32 -49.54 6.91
CA ALA A 10 27.90 -49.77 7.18
C ALA A 10 27.05 -48.87 6.27
N VAL A 11 26.11 -49.48 5.55
CA VAL A 11 25.21 -48.81 4.61
C VAL A 11 23.76 -49.18 4.89
N THR A 12 22.85 -48.22 4.78
CA THR A 12 21.41 -48.46 4.90
C THR A 12 20.75 -48.38 3.54
N ILE A 13 19.96 -49.39 3.18
CA ILE A 13 19.29 -49.44 1.87
C ILE A 13 18.06 -48.53 1.86
N TYR A 14 17.94 -47.72 0.81
CA TYR A 14 16.73 -46.98 0.48
C TYR A 14 16.43 -47.11 -1.01
N SER A 15 15.16 -47.28 -1.36
CA SER A 15 14.71 -47.21 -2.75
C SER A 15 13.34 -46.55 -2.81
N PRO A 16 13.09 -45.62 -3.76
CA PRO A 16 11.75 -45.10 -4.03
C PRO A 16 10.85 -46.10 -4.79
N GLY A 17 11.42 -47.19 -5.31
CA GLY A 17 10.68 -48.30 -5.95
C GLY A 17 10.79 -49.60 -5.15
N THR A 18 10.92 -50.75 -5.83
CA THR A 18 11.12 -52.04 -5.14
C THR A 18 12.60 -52.29 -4.87
N VAL A 19 12.95 -52.66 -3.64
CA VAL A 19 14.31 -53.13 -3.32
C VAL A 19 14.61 -54.48 -3.98
N PRO A 20 15.88 -54.77 -4.32
CA PRO A 20 16.28 -56.10 -4.79
C PRO A 20 15.90 -57.18 -3.78
N GLY A 21 15.41 -58.33 -4.26
CA GLY A 21 15.05 -59.45 -3.38
C GLY A 21 16.22 -59.91 -2.53
N GLY A 22 15.99 -60.23 -1.26
CA GLY A 22 17.05 -60.54 -0.28
C GLY A 22 17.53 -59.33 0.53
N LEU A 23 17.23 -58.10 0.08
CA LEU A 23 17.50 -56.86 0.83
C LEU A 23 16.21 -56.22 1.34
N ALA A 24 16.32 -55.39 2.38
CA ALA A 24 15.20 -54.65 2.95
C ALA A 24 15.54 -53.17 3.15
N THR A 25 14.60 -52.28 2.80
CA THR A 25 14.70 -50.83 3.08
C THR A 25 14.84 -50.58 4.58
N GLY A 26 15.69 -49.62 4.95
CA GLY A 26 15.89 -49.24 6.36
C GLY A 26 16.72 -50.23 7.18
N THR A 27 17.20 -51.32 6.55
CA THR A 27 18.11 -52.27 7.20
C THR A 27 19.55 -51.89 6.89
N THR A 28 20.40 -51.91 7.92
CA THR A 28 21.84 -51.70 7.79
C THR A 28 22.53 -53.00 7.35
N TYR A 29 23.35 -52.89 6.30
CA TYR A 29 24.23 -53.94 5.81
C TYR A 29 25.68 -53.45 5.83
N TYR A 30 26.63 -54.38 5.74
CA TYR A 30 28.05 -54.09 5.73
C TYR A 30 28.65 -54.46 4.38
N VAL A 31 29.44 -53.56 3.82
CA VAL A 31 30.04 -53.70 2.50
C VAL A 31 31.32 -54.55 2.59
N SER A 32 31.47 -55.50 1.67
CA SER A 32 32.75 -56.17 1.41
C SER A 32 33.17 -55.93 -0.04
N VAL A 33 34.26 -55.20 -0.23
CA VAL A 33 34.72 -54.75 -1.54
C VAL A 33 35.40 -55.91 -2.28
N THR A 34 34.90 -56.25 -3.46
CA THR A 34 35.44 -57.36 -4.28
C THR A 34 36.28 -56.89 -5.45
N SER A 35 36.01 -55.69 -5.98
CA SER A 35 36.83 -55.04 -7.01
C SER A 35 36.68 -53.51 -6.96
N SER A 36 37.26 -52.78 -7.92
CA SER A 36 37.08 -51.33 -8.02
C SER A 36 35.64 -50.91 -8.34
N THR A 37 34.82 -51.80 -8.91
CA THR A 37 33.44 -51.53 -9.37
C THR A 37 32.40 -52.48 -8.76
N SER A 38 32.80 -53.43 -7.92
CA SER A 38 31.90 -54.42 -7.33
C SER A 38 32.15 -54.62 -5.84
N PHE A 39 31.08 -54.89 -5.11
CA PHE A 39 31.10 -55.24 -3.70
C PHE A 39 29.94 -56.19 -3.38
N THR A 40 29.97 -56.81 -2.20
CA THR A 40 28.90 -57.64 -1.66
C THR A 40 28.38 -57.05 -0.35
N LEU A 41 27.15 -57.40 0.02
CA LEU A 41 26.50 -56.94 1.24
C LEU A 41 26.37 -58.08 2.24
N HIS A 42 26.55 -57.75 3.51
CA HIS A 42 26.56 -58.71 4.62
C HIS A 42 25.72 -58.17 5.78
N THR A 43 25.08 -59.05 6.55
CA THR A 43 24.26 -58.63 7.70
C THR A 43 25.09 -58.24 8.93
N THR A 44 26.37 -58.61 8.98
CA THR A 44 27.29 -58.25 10.07
C THR A 44 28.62 -57.76 9.54
N LYS A 45 29.28 -56.89 10.31
CA LYS A 45 30.62 -56.38 9.98
C LYS A 45 31.66 -57.49 9.87
N ALA A 46 31.64 -58.45 10.79
CA ALA A 46 32.58 -59.57 10.80
C ALA A 46 32.49 -60.42 9.53
N ASN A 47 31.27 -60.67 9.03
CA ASN A 47 31.04 -61.39 7.79
C ASN A 47 31.55 -60.60 6.56
N ALA A 48 31.36 -59.28 6.55
CA ALA A 48 31.89 -58.42 5.49
C ALA A 48 33.43 -58.41 5.47
N GLU A 49 34.07 -58.30 6.62
CA GLU A 49 35.53 -58.32 6.77
C GLU A 49 36.13 -59.68 6.41
N ALA A 50 35.44 -60.78 6.74
CA ALA A 50 35.83 -62.14 6.39
C ALA A 50 35.42 -62.56 4.96
N ALA A 51 34.62 -61.74 4.26
CA ALA A 51 34.01 -62.05 2.97
C ALA A 51 33.21 -63.37 2.95
N THR A 52 32.45 -63.65 4.02
CA THR A 52 31.62 -64.87 4.17
C THR A 52 30.15 -64.52 4.35
N SER A 53 29.22 -65.41 3.98
CA SER A 53 27.77 -65.22 4.18
C SER A 53 27.21 -63.93 3.53
N ALA A 54 27.61 -63.67 2.28
CA ALA A 54 27.04 -62.58 1.50
C ALA A 54 25.53 -62.76 1.32
N VAL A 55 24.80 -61.65 1.29
CA VAL A 55 23.35 -61.64 1.04
C VAL A 55 23.10 -61.90 -0.45
N ASP A 56 22.33 -62.94 -0.74
CA ASP A 56 21.93 -63.27 -2.10
C ASP A 56 20.85 -62.31 -2.61
N VAL A 57 21.14 -61.65 -3.74
CA VAL A 57 20.15 -60.84 -4.46
C VAL A 57 19.31 -61.75 -5.33
N THR A 58 18.06 -61.97 -4.94
CA THR A 58 17.17 -63.01 -5.53
C THR A 58 16.19 -62.48 -6.56
N SER A 59 15.98 -61.16 -6.63
CA SER A 59 15.15 -60.52 -7.65
C SER A 59 15.62 -59.10 -7.94
N ALA A 60 15.28 -58.60 -9.13
CA ALA A 60 15.64 -57.25 -9.56
C ALA A 60 14.80 -56.17 -8.84
N GLN A 61 15.43 -55.02 -8.65
CA GLN A 61 14.78 -53.79 -8.20
C GLN A 61 13.89 -53.16 -9.29
N THR A 62 13.07 -52.19 -8.89
CA THR A 62 12.51 -51.18 -9.79
C THR A 62 12.95 -49.79 -9.33
N GLY A 63 13.39 -48.96 -10.27
CA GLY A 63 14.00 -47.68 -9.96
C GLY A 63 15.41 -47.79 -9.38
N ASP A 64 15.88 -46.68 -8.80
CA ASP A 64 17.21 -46.59 -8.22
C ASP A 64 17.27 -47.20 -6.82
N VAL A 65 18.47 -47.66 -6.43
CA VAL A 65 18.78 -48.12 -5.07
C VAL A 65 19.88 -47.24 -4.52
N TYR A 66 19.60 -46.61 -3.39
CA TYR A 66 20.50 -45.74 -2.66
C TYR A 66 21.08 -46.49 -1.45
N PHE A 67 22.38 -46.36 -1.29
CA PHE A 67 23.13 -46.86 -0.14
C PHE A 67 23.48 -45.65 0.74
N LEU A 68 22.65 -45.41 1.75
CA LEU A 68 22.81 -44.31 2.69
C LEU A 68 23.78 -44.70 3.80
N ASP A 69 24.17 -43.76 4.66
CA ASP A 69 24.95 -44.08 5.87
C ASP A 69 24.14 -44.97 6.85
N ASN A 70 24.77 -45.45 7.92
CA ASN A 70 24.15 -46.37 8.89
C ASN A 70 23.03 -45.72 9.74
N SER A 71 22.95 -44.39 9.78
CA SER A 71 21.96 -43.60 10.51
C SER A 71 21.36 -42.49 9.62
N PRO A 72 20.66 -42.88 8.53
CA PRO A 72 20.19 -41.91 7.55
C PRO A 72 19.16 -40.98 8.19
N GLN A 73 19.46 -39.68 8.20
CA GLN A 73 18.54 -38.68 8.72
C GLN A 73 17.48 -38.38 7.66
N THR A 74 16.20 -38.49 8.04
CA THR A 74 15.10 -38.06 7.18
C THR A 74 14.86 -36.58 7.38
N ALA A 75 14.85 -35.81 6.29
CA ALA A 75 14.44 -34.42 6.30
C ALA A 75 13.05 -34.32 5.65
N THR A 76 12.10 -33.72 6.36
CA THR A 76 10.79 -33.41 5.78
C THR A 76 10.81 -31.99 5.25
N VAL A 77 10.62 -31.82 3.94
CA VAL A 77 10.42 -30.51 3.32
C VAL A 77 8.92 -30.28 3.18
N THR A 78 8.42 -29.18 3.73
CA THR A 78 7.03 -28.76 3.57
C THR A 78 6.97 -27.45 2.81
N VAL A 79 6.05 -27.37 1.85
CA VAL A 79 5.73 -26.14 1.13
C VAL A 79 4.39 -25.64 1.68
N LYS A 80 4.39 -24.41 2.19
CA LYS A 80 3.20 -23.75 2.74
C LYS A 80 3.07 -22.33 2.21
N SER A 81 1.85 -21.81 2.18
CA SER A 81 1.60 -20.40 1.89
C SER A 81 2.20 -19.52 2.98
N ASP A 82 2.78 -18.39 2.58
CA ASP A 82 3.34 -17.38 3.46
C ASP A 82 2.23 -16.42 3.93
N THR A 83 1.48 -16.85 4.96
CA THR A 83 0.34 -16.11 5.49
C THR A 83 0.76 -14.78 6.14
N ASP A 84 1.99 -14.71 6.65
CA ASP A 84 2.51 -13.50 7.31
C ASP A 84 2.68 -12.37 6.30
N LYS A 85 3.26 -12.67 5.12
CA LYS A 85 3.33 -11.68 4.04
C LYS A 85 1.96 -11.18 3.60
N ILE A 86 0.95 -12.06 3.58
CA ILE A 86 -0.42 -11.69 3.21
C ILE A 86 -1.02 -10.76 4.28
N LYS A 87 -0.87 -11.08 5.57
CA LYS A 87 -1.29 -10.19 6.67
C LYS A 87 -0.64 -8.82 6.55
N THR A 88 0.68 -8.78 6.35
CA THR A 88 1.43 -7.53 6.18
C THR A 88 0.88 -6.72 5.02
N THR A 89 0.68 -7.34 3.85
CA THR A 89 0.16 -6.64 2.66
C THR A 89 -1.23 -6.04 2.90
N ILE A 90 -2.14 -6.78 3.55
CA ILE A 90 -3.47 -6.28 3.90
C ILE A 90 -3.37 -5.11 4.89
N GLY A 91 -2.49 -5.25 5.89
CA GLY A 91 -2.22 -4.18 6.87
C GLY A 91 -1.67 -2.90 6.23
N GLU A 92 -0.75 -3.02 5.28
CA GLU A 92 -0.20 -1.90 4.52
C GLU A 92 -1.26 -1.21 3.66
N PHE A 93 -2.11 -1.98 2.99
CA PHE A 93 -3.24 -1.44 2.23
C PHE A 93 -4.19 -0.62 3.12
N VAL A 94 -4.59 -1.16 4.27
CA VAL A 94 -5.44 -0.45 5.24
C VAL A 94 -4.72 0.78 5.80
N SER A 95 -3.41 0.69 6.04
CA SER A 95 -2.59 1.80 6.52
C SER A 95 -2.50 2.93 5.49
N ALA A 96 -2.39 2.61 4.20
CA ALA A 96 -2.39 3.60 3.12
C ALA A 96 -3.73 4.37 3.07
N ILE A 97 -4.86 3.67 3.19
CA ILE A 97 -6.19 4.31 3.28
C ILE A 97 -6.25 5.25 4.49
N ASN A 98 -5.87 4.76 5.68
CA ASN A 98 -5.88 5.56 6.89
C ASN A 98 -4.97 6.80 6.79
N LYS A 99 -3.81 6.68 6.13
CA LYS A 99 -2.90 7.80 5.90
C LYS A 99 -3.57 8.89 5.07
N VAL A 100 -4.26 8.54 3.98
CA VAL A 100 -5.01 9.51 3.16
C VAL A 100 -6.13 10.15 3.99
N GLN A 101 -6.88 9.36 4.75
CA GLN A 101 -7.95 9.88 5.62
C GLN A 101 -7.41 10.88 6.65
N SER A 102 -6.25 10.60 7.26
CA SER A 102 -5.57 11.50 8.18
C SER A 102 -5.07 12.77 7.50
N MET A 103 -4.53 12.67 6.28
CA MET A 103 -4.10 13.84 5.49
C MET A 103 -5.29 14.75 5.15
N VAL A 104 -6.39 14.16 4.67
CA VAL A 104 -7.64 14.89 4.39
C VAL A 104 -8.13 15.60 5.66
N THR A 105 -8.27 14.85 6.76
CA THR A 105 -8.71 15.42 8.04
C THR A 105 -7.81 16.58 8.47
N SER A 106 -6.49 16.44 8.36
CA SER A 106 -5.54 17.49 8.71
C SER A 106 -5.66 18.72 7.81
N ALA A 107 -6.01 18.56 6.53
CA ALA A 107 -6.12 19.66 5.58
C ALA A 107 -7.48 20.38 5.66
N THR A 108 -8.53 19.69 6.10
CA THR A 108 -9.91 20.22 6.16
C THR A 108 -10.36 20.62 7.56
N ALA A 109 -9.70 20.14 8.61
CA ALA A 109 -10.09 20.43 9.99
C ALA A 109 -10.02 21.93 10.28
N SER A 110 -11.01 22.40 11.05
CA SER A 110 -11.00 23.74 11.62
C SER A 110 -10.59 23.66 13.08
N SER A 111 -9.83 24.64 13.56
CA SER A 111 -9.50 24.80 14.96
C SER A 111 -10.06 26.10 15.50
N THR A 112 -10.30 26.16 16.80
CA THR A 112 -10.70 27.39 17.50
C THR A 112 -9.70 27.61 18.62
N ASP A 113 -9.08 28.79 18.68
CA ASP A 113 -8.18 29.12 19.78
C ASP A 113 -8.94 29.49 21.06
N ALA A 114 -8.19 29.71 22.15
CA ALA A 114 -8.75 30.05 23.46
C ALA A 114 -9.54 31.37 23.46
N ASP A 115 -9.25 32.26 22.50
CA ASP A 115 -9.91 33.55 22.33
C ASP A 115 -11.16 33.46 21.43
N GLY A 116 -11.52 32.25 20.98
CA GLY A 116 -12.70 31.98 20.17
C GLY A 116 -12.49 32.23 18.67
N LYS A 117 -11.27 32.50 18.22
CA LYS A 117 -10.97 32.70 16.80
C LYS A 117 -10.87 31.34 16.10
N VAL A 118 -11.71 31.18 15.08
CA VAL A 118 -11.72 29.99 14.22
C VAL A 118 -10.66 30.15 13.12
N THR A 119 -9.79 29.14 12.98
CA THR A 119 -8.86 28.98 11.87
C THR A 119 -9.30 27.78 11.05
N LEU A 120 -9.60 28.02 9.78
CA LEU A 120 -9.96 26.97 8.84
C LEU A 120 -8.69 26.28 8.30
N GLY A 121 -8.77 24.98 8.07
CA GLY A 121 -7.76 24.25 7.32
C GLY A 121 -7.64 24.78 5.88
N VAL A 122 -6.48 24.57 5.25
CA VAL A 122 -6.20 25.09 3.90
C VAL A 122 -7.14 24.55 2.82
N LEU A 123 -7.70 23.35 3.02
CA LEU A 123 -8.70 22.74 2.13
C LEU A 123 -10.09 22.68 2.77
N ALA A 124 -10.34 23.49 3.82
CA ALA A 124 -11.66 23.54 4.44
C ALA A 124 -12.70 24.03 3.42
N GLY A 125 -13.79 23.26 3.27
CA GLY A 125 -14.83 23.54 2.28
C GLY A 125 -14.53 23.03 0.87
N GLU A 126 -13.36 22.42 0.64
CA GLU A 126 -13.05 21.84 -0.67
C GLU A 126 -13.84 20.54 -0.91
N SER A 127 -14.74 20.59 -1.88
CA SER A 127 -15.69 19.51 -2.18
C SER A 127 -15.00 18.23 -2.64
N LEU A 128 -13.99 18.35 -3.52
CA LEU A 128 -13.30 17.18 -4.07
C LEU A 128 -12.58 16.39 -2.98
N VAL A 129 -11.97 17.08 -2.01
CA VAL A 129 -11.25 16.46 -0.91
C VAL A 129 -12.19 15.66 0.00
N ALA A 130 -13.38 16.21 0.27
CA ALA A 130 -14.42 15.51 1.01
C ALA A 130 -14.95 14.29 0.24
N ASP A 131 -15.15 14.43 -1.07
CA ASP A 131 -15.58 13.32 -1.94
C ASP A 131 -14.54 12.19 -1.99
N ILE A 132 -13.25 12.52 -2.09
CA ILE A 132 -12.16 11.52 -2.05
C ILE A 132 -12.19 10.73 -0.75
N SER A 133 -12.30 11.41 0.40
CA SER A 133 -12.39 10.75 1.71
C SER A 133 -13.60 9.81 1.78
N ARG A 134 -14.77 10.25 1.30
CA ARG A 134 -16.00 9.46 1.27
C ARG A 134 -15.88 8.24 0.37
N GLU A 135 -15.40 8.41 -0.87
CA GLU A 135 -15.30 7.32 -1.84
C GLU A 135 -14.30 6.26 -1.42
N LEU A 136 -13.11 6.65 -0.95
CA LEU A 136 -12.12 5.70 -0.43
C LEU A 136 -12.67 4.89 0.74
N ARG A 137 -13.40 5.55 1.66
CA ARG A 137 -14.02 4.86 2.79
C ARG A 137 -15.10 3.90 2.32
N ASN A 138 -16.03 4.36 1.48
CA ASN A 138 -17.13 3.54 0.96
C ASN A 138 -16.63 2.29 0.24
N LYS A 139 -15.58 2.42 -0.59
CA LYS A 139 -14.96 1.29 -1.29
C LYS A 139 -14.22 0.34 -0.35
N ALA A 140 -13.62 0.83 0.73
CA ALA A 140 -12.91 -0.01 1.70
C ALA A 140 -13.86 -0.85 2.57
N VAL A 141 -14.93 -0.23 3.07
CA VAL A 141 -15.80 -0.83 4.10
C VAL A 141 -17.08 -1.42 3.52
N GLY A 142 -17.46 -1.02 2.30
CA GLY A 142 -18.63 -1.51 1.61
C GLY A 142 -18.46 -2.95 1.11
N ASP A 143 -19.59 -3.59 0.84
CA ASP A 143 -19.59 -4.91 0.22
C ASP A 143 -19.09 -4.82 -1.23
N VAL A 144 -18.13 -5.69 -1.56
CA VAL A 144 -17.71 -5.92 -2.93
C VAL A 144 -18.81 -6.69 -3.65
N SER A 145 -19.47 -6.01 -4.59
CA SER A 145 -20.46 -6.60 -5.49
C SER A 145 -19.78 -7.32 -6.66
N GLY A 146 -20.45 -8.31 -7.25
CA GLY A 146 -19.92 -9.05 -8.41
C GLY A 146 -18.97 -10.20 -8.08
N ILE A 147 -18.80 -10.54 -6.81
CA ILE A 147 -18.04 -11.73 -6.37
C ILE A 147 -18.93 -12.80 -5.74
N THR A 148 -18.53 -14.07 -5.86
CA THR A 148 -19.29 -15.24 -5.42
C THR A 148 -18.96 -15.72 -4.01
N SER A 149 -17.95 -15.14 -3.34
CA SER A 149 -17.54 -15.51 -1.98
C SER A 149 -18.53 -15.03 -0.91
N THR A 150 -18.52 -15.68 0.26
CA THR A 150 -19.25 -15.20 1.45
C THR A 150 -18.50 -14.07 2.14
N ILE A 151 -17.16 -14.08 2.05
CA ILE A 151 -16.29 -12.97 2.44
C ILE A 151 -16.38 -11.88 1.37
N LYS A 152 -17.09 -10.78 1.67
CA LYS A 152 -17.37 -9.69 0.72
C LYS A 152 -16.86 -8.31 1.14
N ARG A 153 -16.35 -8.15 2.35
CA ARG A 153 -15.86 -6.88 2.89
C ARG A 153 -14.73 -7.11 3.89
N LEU A 154 -14.00 -6.04 4.19
CA LEU A 154 -12.91 -6.05 5.17
C LEU A 154 -13.39 -6.46 6.59
N GLU A 155 -14.64 -6.16 6.94
CA GLU A 155 -15.24 -6.59 8.21
C GLU A 155 -15.29 -8.11 8.36
N SER A 156 -15.55 -8.84 7.28
CA SER A 156 -15.61 -10.31 7.30
C SER A 156 -14.26 -10.97 7.60
N ILE A 157 -13.17 -10.19 7.58
CA ILE A 157 -11.81 -10.65 7.88
C ILE A 157 -11.21 -9.92 9.09
N GLY A 158 -12.06 -9.31 9.93
CA GLY A 158 -11.66 -8.74 11.22
C GLY A 158 -11.32 -7.24 11.22
N TYR A 159 -11.37 -6.55 10.08
CA TYR A 159 -11.13 -5.10 10.01
C TYR A 159 -12.43 -4.30 10.15
N SER A 160 -12.49 -3.36 11.08
CA SER A 160 -13.70 -2.55 11.29
C SER A 160 -13.37 -1.08 11.56
N THR A 161 -14.41 -0.24 11.49
CA THR A 161 -14.30 1.18 11.85
C THR A 161 -14.82 1.41 13.27
N SER A 162 -14.33 2.46 13.93
CA SER A 162 -14.79 2.78 15.29
C SER A 162 -16.16 3.46 15.34
N GLY A 163 -16.67 3.95 14.20
CA GLY A 163 -17.85 4.83 14.13
C GLY A 163 -17.57 6.28 14.54
N TYR A 164 -16.47 6.53 15.28
CA TYR A 164 -16.06 7.86 15.74
C TYR A 164 -14.94 8.48 14.87
N SER A 165 -14.32 7.68 14.01
CA SER A 165 -13.27 8.12 13.09
C SER A 165 -13.43 7.50 11.71
N ASN A 166 -12.81 8.14 10.73
CA ASN A 166 -12.70 7.63 9.35
C ASN A 166 -11.61 6.56 9.20
N GLN A 167 -11.10 6.02 10.31
CA GLN A 167 -10.03 5.03 10.30
C GLN A 167 -10.57 3.61 10.38
N ILE A 168 -9.89 2.71 9.69
CA ILE A 168 -10.11 1.27 9.70
C ILE A 168 -9.04 0.63 10.60
N THR A 169 -9.42 -0.32 11.44
CA THR A 169 -8.52 -0.99 12.38
C THR A 169 -8.78 -2.47 12.38
N LEU A 170 -7.74 -3.28 12.51
CA LEU A 170 -7.88 -4.71 12.80
C LEU A 170 -8.45 -4.86 14.22
N LYS A 171 -9.70 -5.27 14.33
CA LYS A 171 -10.40 -5.48 15.60
C LYS A 171 -10.37 -6.94 16.05
N ASP A 172 -10.29 -7.85 15.10
CA ASP A 172 -10.27 -9.29 15.35
C ASP A 172 -9.18 -9.97 14.52
N GLU A 173 -8.00 -10.11 15.12
CA GLU A 173 -6.86 -10.80 14.51
C GLU A 173 -7.12 -12.32 14.38
N ALA A 174 -7.91 -12.92 15.28
CA ALA A 174 -8.23 -14.34 15.22
C ALA A 174 -9.08 -14.67 13.99
N THR A 175 -10.06 -13.82 13.65
CA THR A 175 -10.86 -13.96 12.42
C THR A 175 -10.00 -13.83 11.15
N LEU A 176 -9.01 -12.92 11.15
CA LEU A 176 -8.07 -12.81 10.02
C LEU A 176 -7.24 -14.08 9.87
N ASP A 177 -6.75 -14.63 10.98
CA ASP A 177 -5.93 -15.84 11.03
C ASP A 177 -6.72 -17.08 10.59
N GLU A 178 -7.95 -17.22 11.05
CA GLU A 178 -8.88 -18.27 10.61
C GLU A 178 -9.16 -18.14 9.11
N THR A 179 -9.40 -16.92 8.61
CA THR A 179 -9.63 -16.70 7.18
C THR A 179 -8.43 -17.11 6.34
N LEU A 180 -7.21 -16.79 6.78
CA LEU A 180 -5.98 -17.16 6.09
C LEU A 180 -5.72 -18.67 6.10
N ARG A 181 -6.10 -19.35 7.18
CA ARG A 181 -5.94 -20.80 7.30
C ARG A 181 -6.99 -21.56 6.51
N ASP A 182 -8.25 -21.18 6.65
CA ASP A 182 -9.40 -22.02 6.26
C ASP A 182 -10.14 -21.47 5.02
N ASN A 183 -10.01 -20.18 4.71
CA ASN A 183 -10.78 -19.49 3.67
C ASN A 183 -9.91 -18.67 2.69
N MET A 184 -8.65 -19.06 2.49
CA MET A 184 -7.69 -18.35 1.62
C MET A 184 -8.21 -18.08 0.20
N GLY A 185 -8.95 -19.02 -0.39
CA GLY A 185 -9.55 -18.84 -1.70
C GLY A 185 -10.57 -17.68 -1.75
N GLN A 186 -11.36 -17.52 -0.69
CA GLN A 186 -12.34 -16.44 -0.59
C GLN A 186 -11.67 -15.09 -0.33
N LEU A 187 -10.62 -15.08 0.49
CA LEU A 187 -9.78 -13.90 0.69
C LEU A 187 -9.16 -13.43 -0.62
N LYS A 188 -8.62 -14.36 -1.42
CA LYS A 188 -8.11 -14.06 -2.76
C LYS A 188 -9.19 -13.44 -3.65
N THR A 189 -10.40 -13.99 -3.64
CA THR A 189 -11.55 -13.43 -4.39
C THR A 189 -11.87 -12.00 -3.96
N LEU A 190 -11.88 -11.70 -2.66
CA LEU A 190 -12.15 -10.35 -2.14
C LEU A 190 -11.18 -9.30 -2.72
N PHE A 191 -9.87 -9.61 -2.74
CA PHE A 191 -8.86 -8.62 -3.13
C PHE A 191 -8.57 -8.59 -4.63
N THR A 192 -8.57 -9.74 -5.30
CA THR A 192 -7.92 -9.92 -6.60
C THR A 192 -8.88 -10.24 -7.75
N THR A 193 -10.18 -10.39 -7.50
CA THR A 193 -11.14 -10.62 -8.58
C THR A 193 -11.05 -9.52 -9.62
N THR A 194 -10.95 -9.90 -10.89
CA THR A 194 -10.95 -8.95 -12.02
C THR A 194 -12.19 -8.07 -11.95
N THR A 195 -12.03 -6.76 -12.19
CA THR A 195 -13.10 -5.75 -12.19
C THR A 195 -13.71 -5.44 -10.81
N HIS A 196 -13.87 -6.42 -9.93
CA HIS A 196 -14.64 -6.27 -8.69
C HIS A 196 -13.78 -6.27 -7.42
N GLY A 197 -12.65 -6.97 -7.40
CA GLY A 197 -11.81 -7.09 -6.21
C GLY A 197 -11.37 -5.72 -5.69
N LEU A 198 -11.12 -5.62 -4.38
CA LEU A 198 -10.71 -4.37 -3.74
C LEU A 198 -9.51 -3.73 -4.46
N GLY A 199 -8.52 -4.52 -4.85
CA GLY A 199 -7.35 -4.01 -5.58
C GLY A 199 -7.74 -3.29 -6.89
N ASN A 200 -8.59 -3.91 -7.71
CA ASN A 200 -9.05 -3.31 -8.97
C ASN A 200 -9.98 -2.12 -8.74
N THR A 201 -10.90 -2.21 -7.78
CA THR A 201 -11.85 -1.13 -7.48
C THR A 201 -11.13 0.14 -7.02
N PHE A 202 -10.09 -0.01 -6.18
CA PHE A 202 -9.25 1.10 -5.77
C PHE A 202 -8.38 1.61 -6.91
N TYR A 203 -7.77 0.70 -7.67
CA TYR A 203 -6.94 1.07 -8.82
C TYR A 203 -7.72 1.92 -9.82
N THR A 204 -8.89 1.46 -10.30
CA THR A 204 -9.72 2.21 -11.26
C THR A 204 -10.17 3.56 -10.70
N TYR A 205 -10.51 3.64 -9.41
CA TYR A 205 -10.89 4.91 -8.81
C TYR A 205 -9.72 5.90 -8.77
N LEU A 206 -8.54 5.43 -8.33
CA LEU A 206 -7.35 6.25 -8.25
C LEU A 206 -6.84 6.65 -9.63
N ASP A 207 -6.93 5.76 -10.62
CA ASP A 207 -6.55 6.01 -12.01
C ASP A 207 -7.35 7.18 -12.59
N ASN A 208 -8.69 7.14 -12.51
CA ASN A 208 -9.54 8.25 -12.97
C ASN A 208 -9.36 9.56 -12.18
N LEU A 209 -9.03 9.46 -10.88
CA LEU A 209 -8.81 10.63 -10.03
C LEU A 209 -7.48 11.33 -10.37
N LEU A 210 -6.44 10.54 -10.63
CA LEU A 210 -5.05 10.99 -10.79
C LEU A 210 -4.63 11.13 -12.26
N ASP A 211 -5.49 10.76 -13.20
CA ASP A 211 -5.27 10.96 -14.63
C ASP A 211 -4.99 12.45 -14.95
N ASP A 212 -4.32 12.69 -16.06
CA ASP A 212 -3.95 14.04 -16.50
C ASP A 212 -5.18 14.93 -16.74
N ASP A 213 -6.28 14.32 -17.20
CA ASP A 213 -7.60 14.94 -17.35
C ASP A 213 -8.56 14.57 -16.20
N GLY A 214 -8.03 14.00 -15.13
CA GLY A 214 -8.77 13.56 -13.94
C GLY A 214 -9.36 14.71 -13.14
N SER A 215 -10.20 14.38 -12.16
CA SER A 215 -10.87 15.39 -11.33
C SER A 215 -9.88 16.19 -10.47
N LEU A 216 -8.76 15.60 -10.05
CA LEU A 216 -7.75 16.32 -9.28
C LEU A 216 -7.05 17.39 -10.12
N ALA A 217 -6.59 17.02 -11.32
CA ALA A 217 -5.95 17.94 -12.25
C ALA A 217 -6.91 19.05 -12.68
N THR A 218 -8.17 18.70 -12.96
CA THR A 218 -9.22 19.65 -13.32
C THR A 218 -9.49 20.66 -12.20
N THR A 219 -9.63 20.21 -10.95
CA THR A 219 -9.85 21.11 -9.81
C THR A 219 -8.66 22.03 -9.58
N GLN A 220 -7.43 21.50 -9.68
CA GLN A 220 -6.22 22.32 -9.56
C GLN A 220 -6.18 23.41 -10.63
N LYS A 221 -6.48 23.07 -11.89
CA LYS A 221 -6.55 24.04 -12.99
C LYS A 221 -7.59 25.12 -12.73
N ASN A 222 -8.81 24.74 -12.36
CA ASN A 222 -9.88 25.69 -12.06
C ASN A 222 -9.50 26.66 -10.94
N MET A 223 -8.81 26.17 -9.89
CA MET A 223 -8.31 27.02 -8.82
C MET A 223 -7.21 27.98 -9.30
N THR A 224 -6.30 27.51 -10.15
CA THR A 224 -5.27 28.38 -10.76
C THR A 224 -5.90 29.47 -11.63
N ASP A 225 -6.86 29.11 -12.50
CA ASP A 225 -7.55 30.06 -13.35
C ASP A 225 -8.31 31.12 -12.53
N GLN A 226 -8.92 30.72 -11.40
CA GLN A 226 -9.55 31.66 -10.46
C GLN A 226 -8.56 32.61 -9.81
N VAL A 227 -7.37 32.12 -9.42
CA VAL A 227 -6.31 32.97 -8.85
C VAL A 227 -5.86 34.02 -9.86
N ASP A 228 -5.69 33.62 -11.12
CA ASP A 228 -5.28 34.51 -12.20
C ASP A 228 -6.33 35.58 -12.48
N ASP A 229 -7.61 35.21 -12.60
CA ASP A 229 -8.71 36.17 -12.77
C ASP A 229 -8.82 37.16 -11.60
N ILE A 230 -8.73 36.68 -10.36
CA ILE A 230 -8.71 37.54 -9.17
C ILE A 230 -7.53 38.51 -9.22
N THR A 231 -6.36 38.05 -9.66
CA THR A 231 -5.16 38.89 -9.79
C THR A 231 -5.37 39.99 -10.83
N GLU A 232 -5.98 39.67 -11.97
CA GLU A 232 -6.34 40.67 -12.98
C GLU A 232 -7.37 41.68 -12.48
N GLN A 233 -8.38 41.22 -11.73
CA GLN A 233 -9.38 42.08 -11.10
C GLN A 233 -8.75 43.05 -10.10
N ILE A 234 -7.85 42.57 -9.24
CA ILE A 234 -7.11 43.40 -8.29
C ILE A 234 -6.34 44.50 -9.04
N ALA A 235 -5.59 44.13 -10.08
CA ALA A 235 -4.84 45.10 -10.88
C ALA A 235 -5.75 46.14 -11.56
N ALA A 236 -6.93 45.73 -12.03
CA ALA A 236 -7.93 46.65 -12.59
C ALA A 236 -8.49 47.62 -11.54
N HIS A 237 -8.77 47.12 -10.33
CA HIS A 237 -9.23 47.95 -9.21
C HIS A 237 -8.17 48.96 -8.77
N GLU A 238 -6.90 48.56 -8.67
CA GLU A 238 -5.79 49.46 -8.35
C GLU A 238 -5.66 50.59 -9.37
N ARG A 239 -5.78 50.29 -10.67
CA ARG A 239 -5.80 51.31 -11.74
C ARG A 239 -6.93 52.32 -11.55
N ARG A 240 -8.13 51.85 -11.21
CA ARG A 240 -9.30 52.72 -10.96
C ARG A 240 -9.09 53.60 -9.72
N VAL A 241 -8.60 53.03 -8.62
CA VAL A 241 -8.30 53.78 -7.39
C VAL A 241 -7.27 54.86 -7.65
N LYS A 242 -6.21 54.56 -8.40
CA LYS A 242 -5.19 55.54 -8.78
C LYS A 242 -5.76 56.67 -9.63
N SER A 243 -6.54 56.34 -10.67
CA SER A 243 -7.18 57.34 -11.53
C SER A 243 -8.12 58.26 -10.75
N ASN A 244 -8.91 57.70 -9.84
CA ASN A 244 -9.80 58.48 -8.97
C ASN A 244 -9.00 59.41 -8.05
N ARG A 245 -7.91 58.93 -7.44
CA ARG A 245 -7.03 59.75 -6.62
C ARG A 245 -6.44 60.92 -7.42
N GLU A 246 -5.96 60.68 -8.64
CA GLU A 246 -5.41 61.73 -9.50
C GLU A 246 -6.48 62.75 -9.90
N ALA A 247 -7.71 62.31 -10.22
CA ALA A 247 -8.82 63.20 -10.52
C ALA A 247 -9.22 64.07 -9.31
N LEU A 248 -9.27 63.48 -8.11
CA LEU A 248 -9.51 64.22 -6.88
C LEU A 248 -8.42 65.26 -6.60
N ILE A 249 -7.15 64.91 -6.83
CA ILE A 249 -6.03 65.87 -6.70
C ILE A 249 -6.21 67.02 -7.69
N ARG A 250 -6.52 66.74 -8.97
CA ARG A 250 -6.75 67.79 -9.98
C ARG A 250 -7.93 68.70 -9.59
N ASN A 251 -9.03 68.12 -9.14
CA ASN A 251 -10.20 68.89 -8.71
C ASN A 251 -9.89 69.74 -7.48
N PHE A 252 -9.11 69.21 -6.53
CA PHE A 252 -8.68 69.94 -5.34
C PHE A 252 -7.80 71.15 -5.71
N VAL A 253 -6.79 70.95 -6.56
CA VAL A 253 -5.93 72.05 -7.05
C VAL A 253 -6.75 73.11 -7.79
N ALA A 254 -7.68 72.70 -8.66
CA ALA A 254 -8.55 73.64 -9.37
C ALA A 254 -9.47 74.43 -8.42
N MET A 255 -9.95 73.81 -7.34
CA MET A 255 -10.71 74.50 -6.29
C MET A 255 -9.84 75.49 -5.51
N GLU A 256 -8.59 75.14 -5.20
CA GLU A 256 -7.63 76.06 -4.55
C GLU A 256 -7.33 77.28 -5.42
N GLU A 257 -7.09 77.08 -6.72
CA GLU A 257 -6.88 78.17 -7.68
C GLU A 257 -8.12 79.08 -7.80
N ALA A 258 -9.32 78.49 -7.89
CA ALA A 258 -10.56 79.23 -7.93
C ALA A 258 -10.76 80.06 -6.65
N GLN A 259 -10.46 79.48 -5.48
CA GLN A 259 -10.53 80.19 -4.20
C GLN A 259 -9.52 81.33 -4.13
N ALA A 260 -8.28 81.12 -4.60
CA ALA A 260 -7.27 82.18 -4.69
C ALA A 260 -7.74 83.33 -5.57
N LYS A 261 -8.35 83.03 -6.72
CA LYS A 261 -8.93 84.03 -7.63
C LYS A 261 -10.11 84.79 -7.01
N VAL A 262 -11.01 84.08 -6.31
CA VAL A 262 -12.12 84.71 -5.57
C VAL A 262 -11.60 85.62 -4.46
N ASN A 263 -10.58 85.19 -3.72
CA ASN A 263 -9.94 86.01 -2.69
C ASN A 263 -9.27 87.26 -3.28
N GLN A 264 -8.55 87.13 -4.41
CA GLN A 264 -7.99 88.28 -5.14
C GLN A 264 -9.09 89.25 -5.60
N GLN A 265 -10.20 88.73 -6.12
CA GLN A 265 -11.35 89.55 -6.51
C GLN A 265 -11.97 90.25 -5.30
N MET A 266 -12.17 89.55 -4.18
CA MET A 266 -12.66 90.15 -2.93
C MET A 266 -11.73 91.24 -2.41
N SER A 267 -10.40 91.03 -2.43
CA SER A 267 -9.43 92.07 -2.05
C SER A 267 -9.47 93.28 -2.99
N PHE A 268 -9.61 93.07 -4.30
CA PHE A 268 -9.77 94.16 -5.27
C PHE A 268 -11.06 94.96 -5.03
N LEU A 269 -12.18 94.27 -4.80
CA LEU A 269 -13.47 94.87 -4.42
C LEU A 269 -13.33 95.65 -3.11
N ALA A 270 -12.73 95.07 -2.07
CA ALA A 270 -12.52 95.73 -0.79
C ALA A 270 -11.60 96.97 -0.92
N SER A 271 -10.56 96.92 -1.75
CA SER A 271 -9.69 98.07 -2.00
C SER A 271 -10.42 99.19 -2.76
N ARG A 272 -11.27 98.84 -3.74
CA ARG A 272 -12.01 99.81 -4.56
C ARG A 272 -13.21 100.43 -3.85
N PHE A 273 -13.83 99.71 -2.90
CA PHE A 273 -15.02 100.15 -2.19
C PHE A 273 -14.80 100.48 -0.70
N GLY A 274 -13.68 100.08 -0.11
CA GLY A 274 -13.30 100.37 1.28
C GLY A 274 -12.35 101.56 1.46
N GLY A 275 -11.71 102.04 0.38
CA GLY A 275 -10.84 103.23 0.39
C GLY A 275 -11.57 104.57 0.22
N GLY A 276 -12.91 104.58 0.32
CA GLY A 276 -13.73 105.78 0.19
C GLY A 276 -14.07 106.43 1.52
N LYS A 277 -13.10 107.11 2.14
CA LYS A 277 -13.29 108.29 3.00
C LYS A 277 -12.09 109.21 2.89
#